data_AF-A0A1H8M9H4-F1
#
_entry.id   AF-A0A1H8M9H4-F1
#
_cell.length_a   1.000
_cell.length_b   1.000
_cell.length_c   1.000
_cell.angle_alpha   90.00
_cell.angle_beta   90.00
_cell.angle_gamma   90.00
#
_symmetry.space_group_name_H-M   'P 1'
#
loop_
_entity.id
_entity.type
_entity.pdbx_description
1 polymer ?
#
loop_
_entity_poly.entity_id
_entity_poly.type
_entity_poly.pdbx_seq_one_letter_code
_entity_poly.pdbx_strand_id
1 'polypeptide(L)'
;MQLDRLMLGIPLYSDYYKEHDYIVQAKDAFHQTIQGLYHLAANKQRIEIRIVLQKQSIPRLVKLAKFIYKNLPFVEHVAFMGLEHQGYTPHNMDQLWIDPVYYMEELGEAVEFLSHKQLNVSIYNSQLCLLPRELWPYSRRSISDWKNIYVDECKECAVFDKCGGLFASGENVHSGFLKAI
;
A
#
# COMPACT_ATOMS: atom_id res chain seq x y z
N MET A 1 29.32 -11.11 -0.77
CA MET A 1 28.55 -10.30 -1.74
C MET A 1 27.87 -9.18 -0.95
N GLN A 2 28.18 -7.92 -1.22
CA GLN A 2 27.51 -6.77 -0.57
C GLN A 2 26.19 -6.50 -1.28
N LEU A 3 25.07 -6.53 -0.55
CA LEU A 3 23.71 -6.38 -1.06
C LEU A 3 23.13 -4.98 -0.77
N ASP A 4 24.01 -4.00 -0.57
CA ASP A 4 23.67 -2.65 -0.07
C ASP A 4 22.76 -1.85 -1.04
N ARG A 5 22.66 -2.27 -2.31
CA ARG A 5 21.76 -1.70 -3.33
C ARG A 5 20.44 -2.46 -3.48
N LEU A 6 20.27 -3.59 -2.80
CA LEU A 6 19.04 -4.37 -2.80
C LEU A 6 18.15 -3.90 -1.64
N MET A 7 16.86 -3.75 -1.90
CA MET A 7 15.84 -3.55 -0.87
C MET A 7 14.81 -4.66 -1.00
N LEU A 8 14.44 -5.27 0.12
CA LEU A 8 13.44 -6.34 0.16
C LEU A 8 12.10 -5.75 0.58
N GLY A 9 11.11 -5.88 -0.30
CA GLY A 9 9.72 -5.51 -0.02
C GLY A 9 9.00 -6.67 0.66
N ILE A 10 8.64 -6.51 1.94
CA ILE A 10 8.01 -7.54 2.75
C ILE A 10 6.56 -7.14 3.07
N PRO A 11 5.56 -7.97 2.77
CA PRO A 11 4.18 -7.66 3.10
C PRO A 11 3.91 -7.76 4.60
N LEU A 12 3.13 -6.82 5.14
CA LEU A 12 2.62 -6.85 6.52
C LEU A 12 1.24 -6.20 6.56
N TYR A 13 0.19 -6.98 6.82
CA TYR A 13 -1.20 -6.54 6.63
C TYR A 13 -1.98 -6.19 7.90
N SER A 14 -1.46 -6.48 9.10
CA SER A 14 -2.12 -6.15 10.37
C SER A 14 -1.11 -6.16 11.53
N ASP A 15 -1.34 -5.36 12.57
CA ASP A 15 -0.62 -5.47 13.86
C ASP A 15 -1.09 -6.67 14.70
N TYR A 16 -2.21 -7.29 14.31
CA TYR A 16 -2.80 -8.42 15.00
C TYR A 16 -2.58 -9.72 14.21
N TYR A 17 -1.86 -10.66 14.83
CA TYR A 17 -1.41 -11.89 14.17
C TYR A 17 -2.52 -12.70 13.51
N LYS A 18 -3.70 -12.84 14.14
CA LYS A 18 -4.79 -13.65 13.55
C LYS A 18 -5.32 -13.06 12.25
N GLU A 19 -5.38 -11.74 12.17
CA GLU A 19 -5.87 -11.06 10.98
C GLU A 19 -4.82 -11.05 9.88
N HIS A 20 -3.54 -10.86 10.24
CA HIS A 20 -2.45 -11.04 9.29
C HIS A 20 -2.46 -12.46 8.68
N ASP A 21 -2.47 -13.50 9.53
CA ASP A 21 -2.49 -14.90 9.12
C ASP A 21 -3.73 -15.24 8.28
N TYR A 22 -4.88 -14.66 8.62
CA TYR A 22 -6.09 -14.78 7.83
C TYR A 22 -5.93 -14.13 6.45
N ILE A 23 -5.42 -12.90 6.37
CA ILE A 23 -5.23 -12.21 5.08
C ILE A 23 -4.30 -13.00 4.16
N VAL A 24 -3.19 -13.55 4.70
CA VAL A 24 -2.23 -14.32 3.90
C VAL A 24 -2.58 -15.80 3.74
N GLN A 25 -3.67 -16.26 4.37
CA GLN A 25 -4.11 -17.65 4.39
C GLN A 25 -3.01 -18.64 4.81
N ALA A 26 -2.22 -18.25 5.82
CA ALA A 26 -1.11 -19.06 6.32
C ALA A 26 -1.00 -18.95 7.84
N LYS A 27 -1.03 -20.11 8.51
CA LYS A 27 -0.87 -20.20 9.96
C LYS A 27 0.55 -19.78 10.36
N ASP A 28 0.64 -18.98 11.42
CA ASP A 28 1.89 -18.49 12.01
C ASP A 28 2.69 -17.56 11.09
N ALA A 29 2.07 -17.05 10.02
CA ALA A 29 2.72 -16.20 9.04
C ALA A 29 3.17 -14.86 9.63
N PHE A 30 2.38 -14.27 10.52
CA PHE A 30 2.76 -13.05 11.23
C PHE A 30 4.06 -13.26 12.00
N HIS A 31 4.14 -14.34 12.80
CA HIS A 31 5.33 -14.61 13.60
C HIS A 31 6.57 -14.81 12.73
N GLN A 32 6.46 -15.61 11.68
CA GLN A 32 7.55 -15.83 10.71
C GLN A 32 7.95 -14.53 10.00
N THR A 33 6.98 -13.68 9.64
CA THR A 33 7.24 -12.38 9.01
C THR A 33 8.01 -11.46 9.94
N ILE A 34 7.57 -11.31 11.19
CA ILE A 34 8.26 -10.49 12.18
C ILE A 34 9.67 -11.02 12.44
N GLN A 35 9.84 -12.33 12.67
CA GLN A 35 11.16 -12.94 12.84
C GLN A 35 12.08 -12.69 11.63
N GLY A 36 11.55 -12.85 10.41
CA GLY A 36 12.26 -12.56 9.17
C GLY A 36 12.72 -11.11 9.10
N LEU A 37 11.86 -10.15 9.43
CA LEU A 37 12.21 -8.72 9.47
C LEU A 37 13.37 -8.44 10.44
N TYR A 38 13.35 -9.02 11.64
CA TYR A 38 14.44 -8.87 12.60
C TYR A 38 15.74 -9.53 12.14
N HIS A 39 15.68 -10.69 11.49
CA HIS A 39 16.86 -11.33 10.90
C HIS A 39 17.46 -10.50 9.76
N LEU A 40 16.61 -9.91 8.89
CA LEU A 40 17.05 -9.01 7.83
C LEU A 40 17.74 -7.76 8.43
N ALA A 41 17.15 -7.17 9.46
CA ALA A 41 17.72 -6.02 10.16
C ALA A 41 19.08 -6.34 10.82
N ALA A 42 19.20 -7.50 11.47
CA ALA A 42 20.46 -7.96 12.06
C ALA A 42 21.59 -8.13 11.02
N ASN A 43 21.22 -8.44 9.78
CA ASN A 43 22.14 -8.55 8.64
C ASN A 43 22.28 -7.23 7.85
N LYS A 44 21.75 -6.11 8.37
CA LYS A 44 21.79 -4.77 7.74
C LYS A 44 21.17 -4.74 6.34
N GLN A 45 20.22 -5.63 6.06
CA GLN A 45 19.49 -5.64 4.81
C GLN A 45 18.44 -4.52 4.82
N ARG A 46 18.35 -3.77 3.71
CA ARG A 46 17.38 -2.69 3.53
C ARG A 46 15.98 -3.27 3.33
N ILE A 47 14.99 -2.72 4.03
CA ILE A 47 13.63 -3.28 4.10
C ILE A 47 12.60 -2.21 3.74
N GLU A 48 11.65 -2.57 2.89
CA GLU A 48 10.40 -1.86 2.64
C GLU A 48 9.24 -2.70 3.17
N ILE A 49 8.37 -2.12 4.00
CA ILE A 49 7.10 -2.75 4.37
C ILE A 49 6.07 -2.42 3.31
N ARG A 50 5.36 -3.45 2.81
CA ARG A 50 4.31 -3.31 1.80
C ARG A 50 2.96 -3.64 2.40
N ILE A 51 2.00 -2.73 2.27
CA ILE A 51 0.66 -2.87 2.84
C ILE A 51 -0.34 -2.72 1.70
N VAL A 52 -0.99 -3.82 1.32
CA VAL A 52 -2.08 -3.76 0.34
C VAL A 52 -3.35 -3.30 1.05
N LEU A 53 -3.96 -2.26 0.50
CA LEU A 53 -5.17 -1.62 1.00
C LEU A 53 -6.38 -2.43 0.53
N GLN A 54 -6.97 -3.19 1.45
CA GLN A 54 -8.13 -4.03 1.21
C GLN A 54 -9.07 -3.95 2.40
N LYS A 55 -10.34 -4.30 2.20
CA LYS A 55 -11.41 -4.21 3.20
C LYS A 55 -11.05 -4.83 4.57
N GLN A 56 -10.21 -5.86 4.57
CA GLN A 56 -9.73 -6.53 5.79
C GLN A 56 -8.55 -5.82 6.47
N SER A 57 -7.70 -5.09 5.74
CA SER A 57 -6.54 -4.40 6.31
C SER A 57 -6.87 -2.98 6.79
N ILE A 58 -7.82 -2.29 6.13
CA ILE A 58 -8.22 -0.91 6.44
C ILE A 58 -8.59 -0.67 7.91
N PRO A 59 -9.44 -1.49 8.57
CA PRO A 59 -9.89 -1.20 9.95
C PRO A 59 -8.78 -1.14 11.01
N ARG A 60 -7.59 -1.65 10.66
CA ARG A 60 -6.41 -1.65 11.53
C ARG A 60 -5.23 -0.88 10.96
N LEU A 61 -5.39 -0.17 9.85
CA LEU A 61 -4.28 0.48 9.15
C LEU A 61 -3.49 1.43 10.05
N VAL A 62 -4.19 2.25 10.84
CA VAL A 62 -3.61 3.16 11.82
C VAL A 62 -2.90 2.41 12.96
N LYS A 63 -3.46 1.29 13.43
CA LYS A 63 -2.85 0.47 14.48
C LYS A 63 -1.57 -0.20 13.97
N LEU A 64 -1.59 -0.66 12.71
CA LEU A 64 -0.43 -1.18 12.01
C LEU A 64 0.66 -0.11 11.85
N ALA A 65 0.32 1.11 11.45
CA ALA A 65 1.28 2.22 11.40
C ALA A 65 1.95 2.47 12.77
N LYS A 66 1.16 2.52 13.84
CA LYS A 66 1.67 2.65 15.23
C LYS A 66 2.55 1.46 15.63
N PHE A 67 2.19 0.24 15.22
CA PHE A 67 2.98 -0.96 15.44
C PHE A 67 4.32 -0.93 14.71
N ILE A 68 4.34 -0.53 13.43
CA ILE A 68 5.57 -0.42 12.63
C ILE A 68 6.52 0.57 13.27
N TYR A 69 6.06 1.78 13.59
CA TYR A 69 6.90 2.78 14.26
C TYR A 69 7.50 2.28 15.57
N LYS A 70 6.69 1.59 16.40
CA LYS A 70 7.13 1.14 17.73
C LYS A 70 8.07 -0.06 17.68
N ASN A 71 7.83 -1.01 16.78
CA ASN A 71 8.47 -2.33 16.82
C ASN A 71 9.42 -2.58 15.65
N LEU A 72 9.32 -1.80 14.57
CA LEU A 72 10.11 -1.98 13.36
C LEU A 72 10.81 -0.67 12.95
N PRO A 73 11.46 0.09 13.87
CA PRO A 73 12.07 1.38 13.54
C PRO A 73 13.26 1.30 12.57
N PHE A 74 13.72 0.08 12.25
CA PHE A 74 14.79 -0.20 11.31
C PHE A 74 14.32 -0.31 9.84
N VAL A 75 13.01 -0.27 9.57
CA VAL A 75 12.51 -0.28 8.19
C VAL A 75 12.79 1.06 7.53
N GLU A 76 13.25 1.02 6.28
CA GLU A 76 13.63 2.25 5.56
C GLU A 76 12.44 2.92 4.89
N HIS A 77 11.41 2.13 4.54
CA HIS A 77 10.27 2.61 3.77
C HIS A 77 8.99 1.85 4.11
N VAL A 78 7.85 2.55 4.10
CA VAL A 78 6.51 1.96 4.22
C VAL A 78 5.68 2.37 3.00
N ALA A 79 5.24 1.38 2.23
CA ALA A 79 4.43 1.60 1.03
C ALA A 79 2.99 1.12 1.27
N PHE A 80 2.04 2.04 1.19
CA PHE A 80 0.61 1.75 1.13
C PHE A 80 0.18 1.59 -0.31
N MET A 81 -0.37 0.43 -0.67
CA MET A 81 -0.56 0.02 -2.06
C MET A 81 -2.04 -0.21 -2.35
N GLY A 82 -2.59 0.50 -3.33
CA GLY A 82 -3.90 0.19 -3.88
C GLY A 82 -3.96 -1.26 -4.41
N LEU A 83 -5.13 -1.88 -4.24
CA LEU A 83 -5.39 -3.28 -4.60
C LEU A 83 -5.34 -3.48 -6.13
N GLU A 84 -4.48 -4.37 -6.60
CA GLU A 84 -4.45 -4.83 -7.99
C GLU A 84 -5.47 -5.97 -8.19
N HIS A 85 -6.31 -5.87 -9.22
CA HIS A 85 -7.26 -6.92 -9.60
C HIS A 85 -6.54 -8.08 -10.33
N GLN A 86 -5.62 -8.76 -9.64
CA GLN A 86 -4.87 -9.92 -10.14
C GLN A 86 -4.75 -11.01 -9.07
N GLY A 87 -4.34 -12.22 -9.49
CA GLY A 87 -4.12 -13.34 -8.57
C GLY A 87 -5.40 -13.84 -7.92
N TYR A 88 -5.46 -13.84 -6.59
CA TYR A 88 -6.63 -14.26 -5.82
C TYR A 88 -7.71 -13.17 -5.70
N THR A 89 -7.41 -11.92 -6.07
CA THR A 89 -8.35 -10.81 -5.96
C THR A 89 -9.66 -11.03 -6.72
N PRO A 90 -9.66 -11.43 -8.01
CA PRO A 90 -10.90 -11.63 -8.78
C PRO A 90 -11.86 -12.66 -8.16
N HIS A 91 -11.32 -13.63 -7.42
CA HIS A 91 -12.09 -14.70 -6.78
C HIS A 91 -12.68 -14.29 -5.42
N ASN A 92 -12.24 -13.16 -4.85
CA ASN A 92 -12.56 -12.73 -3.48
C ASN A 92 -12.97 -11.26 -3.39
N MET A 93 -13.48 -10.69 -4.50
CA MET A 93 -13.79 -9.26 -4.61
C MET A 93 -14.67 -8.73 -3.48
N ASP A 94 -15.75 -9.42 -3.13
CA ASP A 94 -16.68 -8.97 -2.07
C ASP A 94 -16.03 -8.85 -0.67
N GLN A 95 -14.97 -9.65 -0.46
CA GLN A 95 -14.22 -9.72 0.79
C GLN A 95 -13.03 -8.75 0.81
N LEU A 96 -12.46 -8.41 -0.35
CA LEU A 96 -11.21 -7.66 -0.45
C LEU A 96 -11.41 -6.22 -0.93
N TRP A 97 -12.32 -6.01 -1.89
CA TRP A 97 -12.49 -4.71 -2.52
C TRP A 97 -13.27 -3.75 -1.62
N ILE A 98 -12.80 -2.51 -1.60
CA ILE A 98 -13.43 -1.34 -1.00
C ILE A 98 -13.04 -0.16 -1.88
N ASP A 99 -14.01 0.69 -2.23
CA ASP A 99 -13.72 1.88 -3.03
C ASP A 99 -12.72 2.78 -2.27
N PRO A 100 -11.64 3.25 -2.90
CA PRO A 100 -10.67 4.12 -2.27
C PRO A 100 -11.26 5.29 -1.49
N VAL A 101 -12.34 5.90 -1.98
CA VAL A 101 -12.95 7.06 -1.30
C VAL A 101 -13.40 6.76 0.13
N TYR A 102 -13.65 5.49 0.47
CA TYR A 102 -14.17 5.09 1.78
C TYR A 102 -13.09 4.84 2.84
N TYR A 103 -11.81 4.87 2.49
CA TYR A 103 -10.72 4.63 3.45
C TYR A 103 -9.67 5.75 3.51
N MET A 104 -9.97 6.91 2.91
CA MET A 104 -9.03 8.03 2.84
C MET A 104 -8.68 8.60 4.21
N GLU A 105 -9.60 8.52 5.18
CA GLU A 105 -9.35 8.94 6.56
C GLU A 105 -8.32 8.03 7.23
N GLU A 106 -8.52 6.70 7.20
CA GLU A 106 -7.59 5.74 7.79
C GLU A 106 -6.22 5.76 7.10
N LEU A 107 -6.21 5.89 5.76
CA LEU A 107 -4.98 6.04 4.99
C LEU A 107 -4.25 7.33 5.37
N GLY A 108 -4.98 8.44 5.46
CA GLY A 108 -4.43 9.73 5.85
C GLY A 108 -3.81 9.71 7.23
N GLU A 109 -4.54 9.23 8.25
CA GLU A 109 -4.02 9.13 9.62
C GLU A 109 -2.77 8.23 9.67
N ALA A 110 -2.76 7.09 8.97
CA ALA A 110 -1.62 6.18 8.95
C ALA A 110 -0.39 6.80 8.29
N VAL A 111 -0.56 7.46 7.14
CA VAL A 111 0.52 8.11 6.38
C VAL A 111 1.10 9.30 7.17
N GLU A 112 0.25 10.20 7.66
CA GLU A 112 0.68 11.35 8.44
C GLU A 112 1.38 10.95 9.73
N PHE A 113 0.85 9.94 10.44
CA PHE A 113 1.48 9.44 11.65
C PHE A 113 2.92 8.99 11.39
N LEU A 114 3.16 8.16 10.36
CA LEU A 114 4.49 7.67 10.03
C LEU A 114 5.41 8.78 9.51
N SER A 115 4.90 9.67 8.66
CA SER A 115 5.63 10.81 8.11
C SER A 115 6.09 11.78 9.21
N HIS A 116 5.22 12.12 10.16
CA HIS A 116 5.58 12.96 11.32
C HIS A 116 6.63 12.31 12.23
N LYS A 117 6.78 10.98 12.15
CA LYS A 117 7.85 10.23 12.82
C LYS A 117 9.10 10.05 11.97
N GLN A 118 9.19 10.76 10.84
CA GLN A 118 10.34 10.78 9.93
C GLN A 118 10.61 9.41 9.27
N LEU A 119 9.61 8.54 9.20
CA LEU A 119 9.69 7.37 8.33
C LEU A 119 9.39 7.79 6.89
N ASN A 120 10.09 7.18 5.94
CA ASN A 120 9.74 7.36 4.53
C ASN A 120 8.45 6.60 4.25
N VAL A 121 7.48 7.29 3.65
CA VAL A 121 6.17 6.74 3.32
C VAL A 121 5.84 7.05 1.88
N SER A 122 5.26 6.07 1.18
CA SER A 122 4.68 6.28 -0.15
C SER A 122 3.30 5.66 -0.27
N ILE A 123 2.48 6.27 -1.13
CA ILE A 123 1.21 5.74 -1.59
C ILE A 123 1.40 5.31 -3.04
N TYR A 124 1.23 4.02 -3.28
CA TYR A 124 1.35 3.37 -4.57
C TYR A 124 -0.03 3.01 -5.10
N ASN A 125 -0.17 3.02 -6.43
CA ASN A 125 -1.35 2.51 -7.13
C ASN A 125 -2.68 3.20 -6.75
N SER A 126 -2.63 4.47 -6.34
CA SER A 126 -3.82 5.29 -6.07
C SER A 126 -3.87 6.50 -7.00
N GLN A 127 -5.08 6.88 -7.42
CA GLN A 127 -5.31 8.02 -8.31
C GLN A 127 -5.39 9.32 -7.50
N LEU A 128 -4.76 10.39 -7.99
CA LEU A 128 -4.71 11.68 -7.29
C LEU A 128 -6.11 12.30 -7.08
N CYS A 129 -7.06 12.01 -7.97
CA CYS A 129 -8.44 12.51 -7.86
C CYS A 129 -9.25 11.86 -6.73
N LEU A 130 -8.77 10.75 -6.17
CA LEU A 130 -9.36 10.08 -5.01
C LEU A 130 -8.64 10.44 -3.71
N LEU A 131 -7.38 10.89 -3.80
CA LEU A 131 -6.55 11.24 -2.65
C LEU A 131 -6.83 12.69 -2.20
N PRO A 132 -7.00 12.93 -0.89
CA PRO A 132 -6.88 14.26 -0.31
C PRO A 132 -5.56 14.94 -0.71
N ARG A 133 -5.56 16.26 -0.91
CA ARG A 133 -4.40 17.00 -1.47
C ARG A 133 -3.17 16.92 -0.58
N GLU A 134 -3.39 16.86 0.72
CA GLU A 134 -2.39 16.63 1.77
C GLU A 134 -1.64 15.30 1.58
N LEU A 135 -2.24 14.31 0.91
CA LEU A 135 -1.61 13.01 0.65
C LEU A 135 -0.83 12.95 -0.67
N TRP A 136 -0.99 13.95 -1.56
CA TRP A 136 -0.33 13.96 -2.86
C TRP A 136 1.22 13.91 -2.77
N PRO A 137 1.90 14.57 -1.81
CA PRO A 137 3.34 14.47 -1.66
C PRO A 137 3.87 13.04 -1.44
N TYR A 138 3.01 12.12 -0.96
CA TYR A 138 3.35 10.72 -0.73
C TYR A 138 3.02 9.83 -1.94
N SER A 139 2.24 10.31 -2.90
CA SER A 139 1.87 9.54 -4.09
C SER A 139 3.08 9.29 -5.00
N ARG A 140 3.22 8.07 -5.52
CA ARG A 140 4.26 7.71 -6.49
C ARG A 140 3.65 6.99 -7.68
N ARG A 141 4.19 7.27 -8.88
CA ARG A 141 3.91 6.52 -10.11
C ARG A 141 4.66 5.18 -10.06
N SER A 142 4.04 4.19 -9.44
CA SER A 142 4.62 2.87 -9.15
C SER A 142 4.20 1.76 -10.12
N ILE A 143 3.26 2.04 -11.02
CA ILE A 143 2.75 1.07 -12.01
C ILE A 143 3.66 1.14 -13.26
N SER A 144 4.15 -0.02 -13.71
CA SER A 144 4.95 -0.11 -14.94
C SER A 144 4.14 0.34 -16.16
N ASP A 145 4.80 1.00 -17.12
CA ASP A 145 4.15 1.59 -18.29
C ASP A 145 3.23 0.62 -19.05
N TRP A 146 3.66 -0.64 -19.22
CA TRP A 146 2.88 -1.66 -19.93
C TRP A 146 1.63 -2.16 -19.15
N LYS A 147 1.56 -1.92 -17.84
CA LYS A 147 0.41 -2.22 -16.98
C LYS A 147 -0.45 -1.01 -16.69
N ASN A 148 0.01 0.20 -17.01
CA ASN A 148 -0.64 1.43 -16.59
C ASN A 148 -1.64 1.88 -17.67
N ILE A 149 -2.90 2.06 -17.28
CA ILE A 149 -3.94 2.60 -18.14
C ILE A 149 -4.56 3.84 -17.51
N TYR A 150 -5.21 4.64 -18.35
CA TYR A 150 -6.01 5.78 -17.95
C TYR A 150 -7.36 5.67 -18.64
N VAL A 151 -8.44 5.83 -17.87
CA VAL A 151 -9.81 5.84 -18.40
C VAL A 151 -10.09 7.15 -19.15
N ASP A 152 -11.17 7.19 -19.93
CA ASP A 152 -11.51 8.37 -20.74
C ASP A 152 -11.58 9.67 -19.94
N GLU A 153 -12.12 9.61 -18.73
CA GLU A 153 -12.18 10.73 -17.77
C GLU A 153 -10.81 11.35 -17.47
N CYS A 154 -9.71 10.59 -17.58
CA CYS A 154 -8.37 11.09 -17.30
C CYS A 154 -7.76 11.93 -18.44
N LYS A 155 -8.29 11.86 -19.66
CA LYS A 155 -7.68 12.51 -20.84
C LYS A 155 -7.58 14.03 -20.73
N GLU A 156 -8.54 14.64 -20.05
CA GLU A 156 -8.61 16.10 -19.84
C GLU A 156 -8.08 16.55 -18.47
N CYS A 157 -7.40 15.65 -17.73
CA CYS A 157 -6.98 15.92 -16.35
C CYS A 157 -5.72 16.79 -16.28
N ALA A 158 -5.77 17.90 -15.54
CA ALA A 158 -4.64 18.83 -15.44
C ALA A 158 -3.43 18.26 -14.68
N VAL A 159 -3.61 17.15 -13.96
CA VAL A 159 -2.55 16.46 -13.20
C VAL A 159 -2.20 15.09 -13.77
N PHE A 160 -2.55 14.83 -15.03
CA PHE A 160 -2.30 13.56 -15.72
C PHE A 160 -0.87 13.04 -15.52
N ASP A 161 0.14 13.86 -15.82
CA ASP A 161 1.56 13.48 -15.76
C ASP A 161 2.07 13.15 -14.35
N LYS A 162 1.32 13.55 -13.32
CA LYS A 162 1.65 13.31 -11.91
C LYS A 162 0.89 12.11 -11.33
N CYS A 163 -0.20 11.70 -11.97
CA CYS A 163 -1.09 10.67 -11.45
C CYS A 163 -0.51 9.26 -11.66
N GLY A 164 -0.70 8.38 -10.66
CA GLY A 164 -0.27 6.98 -10.70
C GLY A 164 -0.96 6.11 -11.76
N GLY A 165 -2.10 6.57 -12.28
CA GLY A 165 -2.93 5.83 -13.24
C GLY A 165 -3.59 4.60 -12.61
N LEU A 166 -4.04 3.66 -13.42
CA LEU A 166 -4.73 2.45 -13.00
C LEU A 166 -4.00 1.22 -13.52
N PHE A 167 -4.14 0.09 -12.82
CA PHE A 167 -3.73 -1.19 -13.39
C PHE A 167 -4.67 -1.58 -14.54
N ALA A 168 -4.10 -2.06 -15.65
CA ALA A 168 -4.85 -2.59 -16.79
C ALA A 168 -5.86 -3.67 -16.38
N SER A 169 -5.54 -4.48 -15.37
CA SER A 169 -6.45 -5.50 -14.84
C SER A 169 -7.67 -4.94 -14.09
N GLY A 170 -7.63 -3.65 -13.72
CA GLY A 170 -8.70 -2.90 -13.09
C GLY A 170 -9.53 -2.07 -14.07
N GLU A 171 -9.39 -2.28 -15.39
CA GLU A 171 -10.18 -1.57 -16.41
C GLU A 171 -11.69 -1.63 -16.09
N ASN A 172 -12.18 -2.77 -15.63
CA ASN A 172 -13.58 -2.96 -15.24
C ASN A 172 -13.82 -2.89 -13.72
N VAL A 173 -12.77 -2.69 -12.93
CA VAL A 173 -12.81 -2.71 -11.46
C VAL A 173 -11.96 -1.56 -10.93
N HIS A 174 -12.58 -0.38 -10.88
CA HIS A 174 -11.98 0.86 -10.39
C HIS A 174 -13.01 1.68 -9.61
N SER A 175 -12.55 2.74 -8.94
CA SER A 175 -13.44 3.61 -8.17
C SER A 175 -14.50 4.26 -9.06
N GLY A 176 -15.75 4.29 -8.59
CA GLY A 176 -16.83 5.00 -9.28
C GLY A 176 -16.71 6.53 -9.20
N PHE A 177 -15.71 7.05 -8.48
CA PHE A 177 -15.53 8.47 -8.17
C PHE A 177 -14.34 9.11 -8.88
N LEU A 178 -13.75 8.42 -9.85
CA LEU A 178 -12.71 9.00 -10.70
C LEU A 178 -13.26 10.23 -11.42
N LYS A 179 -12.50 11.31 -11.38
CA LYS A 179 -12.81 12.56 -12.05
C LYS A 179 -11.54 13.29 -12.48
N ALA A 180 -11.63 14.03 -13.58
CA ALA A 180 -10.59 15.00 -13.92
C ALA A 180 -10.48 16.08 -12.83
N ILE A 181 -9.26 16.60 -12.63
CA ILE A 181 -8.97 17.73 -11.74
C ILE A 181 -8.49 18.90 -12.58
#